data_AF-A0A841TKR8-F1
#
_entry.id   AF-A0A841TKR8-F1
#
_cell.length_a   1.000
_cell.length_b   1.000
_cell.length_c   1.000
_cell.angle_alpha   90.00
_cell.angle_beta   90.00
_cell.angle_gamma   90.00
#
_symmetry.space_group_name_H-M   'P 1'
#
loop_
_entity.id
_entity.type
_entity.pdbx_description
1 polymer ?
#
loop_
_entity_poly.entity_id
_entity_poly.type
_entity_poly.pdbx_seq_one_letter_code
_entity_poly.pdbx_strand_id
1 'polypeptide(L)' 'MARRKLPRGFFSRFGTHLVLSALAIYALNFSGWITGWYVPLNPGTIGTVAVLGLPGVGLVLGLQHLILT' A
#
# COMPACT_ATOMS: atom_id res chain seq x y z
N MET A 1 -23.42 -0.66 26.18
CA MET A 1 -22.61 -1.83 25.75
C MET A 1 -21.79 -1.45 24.52
N ALA A 2 -20.52 -1.05 24.66
CA ALA A 2 -19.47 -1.07 23.61
C ALA A 2 -18.28 -0.19 24.03
N ARG A 3 -17.48 -0.62 25.02
CA ARG A 3 -16.06 -0.24 25.09
C ARG A 3 -15.24 -1.44 24.67
N ARG A 4 -15.29 -1.78 23.38
CA ARG A 4 -14.38 -2.77 22.81
C ARG A 4 -13.01 -2.11 22.81
N LYS A 5 -12.19 -2.40 23.82
CA LYS A 5 -10.80 -1.97 23.88
C LYS A 5 -10.15 -2.49 22.61
N LEU A 6 -9.84 -1.61 21.66
CA LEU A 6 -9.02 -1.94 20.51
C LEU A 6 -7.76 -2.62 21.07
N PRO A 7 -7.50 -3.89 20.75
CA PRO A 7 -6.34 -4.57 21.28
C PRO A 7 -5.13 -3.80 20.76
N ARG A 8 -4.25 -3.32 21.64
CA ARG A 8 -3.02 -2.59 21.26
C ARG A 8 -2.21 -3.33 20.17
N GLY A 9 -2.32 -4.66 20.11
CA GLY A 9 -1.73 -5.49 19.07
C GLY A 9 -2.29 -5.28 17.64
N PHE A 10 -3.49 -4.71 17.48
CA PHE A 10 -4.06 -4.38 16.17
C PHE A 10 -3.25 -3.27 15.47
N PHE A 11 -2.91 -2.21 16.20
CA PHE A 11 -2.09 -1.12 15.67
C PHE A 11 -0.68 -1.59 15.28
N SER A 12 -0.08 -2.47 16.08
CA SER A 12 1.22 -3.04 15.77
C SER A 12 1.17 -3.90 14.50
N ARG A 13 0.21 -4.83 14.38
CA ARG A 13 0.05 -5.66 13.17
C ARG A 13 -0.27 -4.83 11.92
N PHE A 14 -1.14 -3.83 12.06
CA PHE A 14 -1.49 -2.91 10.98
C PHE A 14 -0.28 -2.08 10.54
N GLY A 15 0.51 -1.57 11.49
CA GLY A 15 1.77 -0.88 11.24
C GLY A 15 2.80 -1.76 10.54
N THR A 16 2.92 -3.03 10.93
CA THR A 16 3.82 -3.98 10.25
C THR A 16 3.39 -4.21 8.80
N HIS A 17 2.08 -4.37 8.54
CA HIS A 17 1.55 -4.47 7.16
C HIS A 17 1.81 -3.21 6.34
N LEU A 18 1.68 -2.02 6.95
CA LEU A 18 2.03 -0.74 6.32
C LEU A 18 3.49 -0.68 5.90
N VAL A 19 4.41 -1.05 6.79
CA VAL A 19 5.86 -1.04 6.51
C VAL A 19 6.21 -2.10 5.46
N LEU A 20 5.65 -3.31 5.56
CA LEU A 20 5.88 -4.37 4.58
C LEU A 20 5.37 -3.97 3.18
N SER A 21 4.22 -3.31 3.14
CA SER A 21 3.63 -2.81 1.90
C SER A 21 4.47 -1.71 1.29
N ALA A 22 4.95 -0.76 2.10
CA ALA A 22 5.87 0.28 1.64
C ALA A 22 7.16 -0.32 1.07
N LEU A 23 7.74 -1.33 1.74
CA LEU A 23 8.92 -2.04 1.26
C LEU A 23 8.65 -2.80 -0.05
N ALA A 24 7.49 -3.44 -0.18
CA ALA A 24 7.10 -4.14 -1.40
C ALA A 24 6.93 -3.16 -2.58
N ILE A 25 6.26 -2.02 -2.38
CA ILE A 25 6.13 -0.97 -3.41
C ILE A 25 7.51 -0.43 -3.79
N TYR A 26 8.37 -0.18 -2.81
CA TYR A 26 9.72 0.34 -3.04
C TYR A 26 10.57 -0.66 -3.83
N ALA A 27 10.55 -1.93 -3.46
CA ALA A 27 11.24 -3.00 -4.17
C ALA A 27 10.72 -3.15 -5.61
N LEU A 28 9.40 -3.05 -5.82
CA LEU A 28 8.80 -3.12 -7.17
C LEU A 28 9.18 -1.92 -8.04
N ASN A 29 9.21 -0.71 -7.48
CA ASN A 29 9.70 0.48 -8.20
C ASN A 29 11.18 0.37 -8.56
N PHE A 30 12.00 -0.12 -7.62
CA PHE A 30 13.46 -0.19 -7.81
C PHE A 30 13.91 -1.40 -8.65
N SER A 31 13.11 -2.47 -8.68
CA SER A 31 13.36 -3.68 -9.48
C SER A 31 13.36 -3.41 -11.00
N GLY A 32 12.78 -2.29 -11.46
CA GLY A 32 12.61 -2.02 -12.87
C GLY A 32 11.56 -2.92 -13.54
N TRP A 33 10.82 -3.70 -12.75
CA TRP A 33 9.74 -4.54 -13.28
C TRP A 33 8.57 -3.71 -13.83
N ILE A 34 8.44 -2.47 -13.34
CA ILE A 34 7.45 -1.48 -13.73
C ILE A 34 8.19 -0.30 -14.39
N THR A 35 9.09 -0.58 -15.33
CA THR A 35 9.80 0.45 -16.11
C THR A 35 8.80 1.36 -16.82
N GLY A 36 8.59 2.56 -16.27
CA GLY A 36 7.71 3.61 -16.82
C GLY A 36 6.51 3.99 -15.94
N TRP A 37 6.16 3.21 -14.92
CA TRP A 37 5.03 3.56 -14.04
C TRP A 37 5.51 3.73 -12.60
N TYR A 38 5.43 4.96 -12.11
CA TYR A 38 5.89 5.33 -10.79
C TYR A 38 4.73 5.27 -9.80
N VAL A 39 4.80 4.36 -8.82
CA VAL A 39 3.81 4.33 -7.74
C VAL A 39 4.15 5.43 -6.75
N PRO A 40 3.32 6.48 -6.59
CA PRO A 40 3.62 7.53 -5.64
C PRO A 40 3.68 6.97 -4.23
N LEU A 41 4.68 7.38 -3.44
CA LEU A 41 4.91 6.90 -2.08
C LEU A 41 4.28 7.86 -1.06
N ASN A 42 2.96 8.02 -1.11
CA ASN A 42 2.20 8.89 -0.21
C ASN A 42 1.36 8.07 0.81
N PRO A 43 0.89 8.68 1.92
CA PRO A 43 0.13 7.97 2.95
C PRO A 43 -1.13 7.27 2.42
N GLY A 44 -1.77 7.83 1.38
CA GLY A 44 -2.93 7.24 0.73
C GLY A 44 -2.58 5.93 0.03
N THR A 45 -1.59 5.95 -0.87
CA THR A 45 -1.09 4.77 -1.58
C THR A 45 -0.56 3.70 -0.65
N ILE A 46 0.22 4.08 0.37
CA ILE A 46 0.76 3.14 1.35
C ILE A 46 -0.40 2.50 2.14
N GLY A 47 -1.43 3.28 2.49
CA GLY A 47 -2.65 2.76 3.11
C GLY A 47 -3.43 1.79 2.23
N THR A 48 -3.62 2.12 0.95
CA THR A 48 -4.29 1.25 -0.03
C THR A 48 -3.57 -0.08 -0.18
N VAL A 49 -2.25 -0.06 -0.32
CA VAL A 49 -1.44 -1.29 -0.43
C VAL A 49 -1.35 -2.01 0.92
N ALA A 50 -1.39 -1.33 2.06
CA ALA A 50 -1.45 -1.98 3.37
C ALA A 50 -2.76 -2.73 3.62
N VAL A 51 -3.88 -2.22 3.10
CA VAL A 51 -5.20 -2.83 3.23
C VAL A 51 -5.40 -3.94 2.20
N LEU A 52 -5.00 -3.71 0.96
CA LEU A 52 -5.28 -4.61 -0.16
C LEU A 52 -4.10 -5.55 -0.46
N GLY A 53 -2.87 -5.22 -0.07
CA GLY A 53 -1.65 -5.94 -0.42
C GLY A 53 -1.23 -5.70 -1.87
N LEU A 54 -0.67 -6.72 -2.51
CA LEU A 54 -0.32 -6.73 -3.94
C LEU A 54 -1.44 -6.21 -4.87
N PRO A 55 -2.73 -6.58 -4.73
CA PRO A 55 -3.77 -6.01 -5.59
C PRO A 55 -3.99 -4.51 -5.39
N GLY A 56 -3.63 -3.94 -4.23
CA GLY A 56 -3.63 -2.48 -4.03
C GLY A 56 -2.61 -1.77 -4.91
N VAL A 57 -1.47 -2.39 -5.18
CA VAL A 57 -0.45 -1.86 -6.10
C VAL A 57 -1.03 -1.82 -7.52
N GLY A 58 -1.66 -2.91 -7.95
CA GLY A 58 -2.33 -2.99 -9.25
C GLY A 58 -3.46 -1.98 -9.40
N LEU A 59 -4.24 -1.72 -8.34
CA LEU A 59 -5.30 -0.72 -8.33
C LEU A 59 -4.74 0.70 -8.52
N VAL A 60 -3.69 1.06 -7.77
CA VAL A 60 -3.05 2.37 -7.89
C VAL A 60 -2.45 2.57 -9.28
N LEU A 61 -1.78 1.56 -9.82
CA LEU A 61 -1.25 1.59 -11.18
C LEU A 61 -2.37 1.69 -12.21
N GLY A 62 -3.45 0.91 -12.07
CA GLY A 62 -4.59 0.95 -12.97
C GLY A 62 -5.30 2.30 -12.97
N LEU A 63 -5.50 2.92 -11.80
CA LEU A 63 -6.02 4.29 -11.69
C LEU A 63 -5.07 5.31 -12.31
N GLN A 64 -3.77 5.17 -12.07
CA GLN A 64 -2.76 6.03 -12.70
C GLN A 64 -2.81 5.91 -14.23
N HIS A 65 -2.96 4.70 -14.77
CA HIS A 65 -3.13 4.48 -16.21
C HIS A 65 -4.38 5.19 -16.71
N LEU A 66 -5.54 4.91 -16.11
CA LEU A 66 -6.84 5.42 -16.56
C LEU A 66 -6.90 6.96 -16.53
N ILE A 67 -6.22 7.59 -15.56
CA ILE A 67 -6.18 9.05 -15.43
C ILE A 67 -5.14 9.70 -16.36
N LEU A 68 -4.01 9.03 -16.62
CA LEU A 68 -2.90 9.57 -17.43
C LEU A 68 -2.94 9.14 -18.91
N THR A 69 -3.84 8.24 -19.30
CA THR A 69 -4.19 7.91 -20.70
C THR A 69 -5.26 8.84 -21.25
#